data_AF-A0A102KWD7-F1
#
_entry.id   AF-A0A102KWD7-F1
#
_cell.length_a   1.000
_cell.length_b   1.000
_cell.length_c   1.000
_cell.angle_alpha   90.00
_cell.angle_beta   90.00
_cell.angle_gamma   90.00
#
_symmetry.space_group_name_H-M   'P 1'
#
loop_
_entity.id
_entity.type
_entity.pdbx_description
1 polymer ?
#
loop_
_entity_poly.entity_id
_entity_poly.type
_entity_poly.pdbx_seq_one_letter_code
_entity_poly.pdbx_strand_id
1 'polypeptide(L)'
;MRWVDKTREFNRGRDGLFENVVQALTGTHVEAPRVVLHAVPYRPLASATVAAPEEKAALIKEFVEGWYKGMKPTYWHGAHTDGLYFGYWCLEAALVTVLWDIDDSSYRDNLVYPKDLVDFARQQQDAGRADETDKPHISSKTGERCPHSGRWGVLESPGAFAQERIFKEGDVFPPAIGRDGKEGPVTWIVLMREDGGPTRVE
;
A
#
# COMPACT_ATOMS: atom_id res chain seq x y z
N MET A 1 9.77 3.08 -13.97
CA MET A 1 8.89 1.97 -13.55
C MET A 1 8.92 0.70 -14.42
N ARG A 2 9.77 0.56 -15.45
CA ARG A 2 9.66 -0.56 -16.43
C ARG A 2 10.50 -1.81 -16.11
N TRP A 3 11.38 -1.79 -15.10
CA TRP A 3 12.20 -2.97 -14.74
C TRP A 3 11.46 -3.97 -13.85
N VAL A 4 10.54 -3.50 -12.98
CA VAL A 4 9.80 -4.34 -12.02
C VAL A 4 8.87 -5.32 -12.73
N ASP A 5 8.39 -4.95 -13.93
CA ASP A 5 7.44 -5.73 -14.72
C ASP A 5 8.09 -6.91 -15.47
N LYS A 6 9.42 -6.90 -15.70
CA LYS A 6 10.09 -7.97 -16.49
C LYS A 6 10.07 -9.33 -15.81
N THR A 7 9.98 -9.37 -14.48
CA THR A 7 9.88 -10.62 -13.72
C THR A 7 8.44 -11.03 -13.43
N ARG A 8 7.45 -10.17 -13.76
CA ARG A 8 6.02 -10.44 -13.55
C ARG A 8 5.59 -11.71 -14.28
N GLU A 9 5.99 -11.87 -15.53
CA GLU A 9 5.66 -13.06 -16.34
C GLU A 9 6.24 -14.37 -15.76
N PHE A 10 7.33 -14.29 -15.00
CA PHE A 10 8.04 -15.46 -14.49
C PHE A 10 7.67 -15.84 -13.06
N ASN A 11 7.21 -14.88 -12.24
CA ASN A 11 7.01 -15.10 -10.80
C ASN A 11 5.54 -15.04 -10.36
N ARG A 12 4.65 -14.40 -11.13
CA ARG A 12 3.23 -14.32 -10.76
C ARG A 12 2.57 -15.70 -10.74
N GLY A 13 1.68 -15.92 -9.78
CA GLY A 13 0.88 -17.15 -9.67
C GLY A 13 1.67 -18.39 -9.22
N ARG A 14 2.91 -18.24 -8.75
CA ARG A 14 3.79 -19.36 -8.38
C ARG A 14 4.13 -19.46 -6.90
N ASP A 15 3.98 -18.36 -6.17
CA ASP A 15 4.32 -18.24 -4.76
C ASP A 15 3.22 -17.48 -4.02
N GLY A 16 2.60 -18.14 -3.04
CA GLY A 16 1.49 -17.58 -2.28
C GLY A 16 1.88 -16.39 -1.42
N LEU A 17 3.09 -16.40 -0.82
CA LEU A 17 3.57 -15.24 -0.05
C LEU A 17 3.76 -14.03 -0.98
N PHE A 18 4.38 -14.24 -2.14
CA PHE A 18 4.56 -13.17 -3.12
C PHE A 18 3.22 -12.58 -3.58
N GLU A 19 2.24 -13.41 -3.94
CA GLU A 19 0.93 -12.92 -4.36
C GLU A 19 0.18 -12.20 -3.23
N ASN A 20 0.26 -12.69 -1.99
CA ASN A 20 -0.37 -12.04 -0.84
C ASN A 20 0.22 -10.63 -0.62
N VAL A 21 1.54 -10.47 -0.76
CA VAL A 21 2.21 -9.16 -0.65
C VAL A 21 1.83 -8.24 -1.82
N VAL A 22 1.81 -8.75 -3.05
CA VAL A 22 1.39 -7.97 -4.22
C VAL A 22 -0.06 -7.50 -4.08
N GLN A 23 -0.95 -8.39 -3.65
CA GLN A 23 -2.35 -8.04 -3.40
C GLN A 23 -2.47 -6.98 -2.31
N ALA A 24 -1.75 -7.10 -1.20
CA ALA A 24 -1.76 -6.10 -0.13
C ALA A 24 -1.24 -4.73 -0.58
N LEU A 25 -0.24 -4.71 -1.47
CA LEU A 25 0.35 -3.46 -1.99
C LEU A 25 -0.46 -2.79 -3.10
N THR A 26 -1.10 -3.57 -3.98
CA THR A 26 -1.68 -3.04 -5.22
C THR A 26 -3.15 -3.37 -5.42
N GLY A 27 -3.76 -4.14 -4.52
CA GLY A 27 -5.11 -4.70 -4.69
C GLY A 27 -5.23 -5.74 -5.82
N THR A 28 -4.14 -6.03 -6.54
CA THR A 28 -4.17 -6.93 -7.71
C THR A 28 -3.99 -8.37 -7.29
N HIS A 29 -5.09 -9.12 -7.27
CA HIS A 29 -5.09 -10.54 -6.96
C HIS A 29 -4.83 -11.40 -8.21
N VAL A 30 -3.93 -12.37 -8.09
CA VAL A 30 -3.79 -13.49 -9.02
C VAL A 30 -3.91 -14.76 -8.20
N GLU A 31 -4.74 -15.69 -8.66
CA GLU A 31 -4.87 -16.99 -8.01
C GLU A 31 -3.51 -17.71 -8.08
N ALA A 32 -2.94 -17.97 -6.90
CA ALA A 32 -1.72 -18.75 -6.75
C ALA A 32 -2.01 -20.02 -5.95
N PRO A 33 -1.29 -21.11 -6.23
CA PRO A 33 -1.30 -22.28 -5.37
C PRO A 33 -0.78 -21.88 -3.98
N ARG A 34 -1.26 -22.57 -2.93
CA ARG A 34 -0.76 -22.42 -1.55
C ARG A 34 0.63 -23.05 -1.39
N VAL A 35 1.59 -22.56 -2.17
CA VAL A 35 2.97 -23.03 -2.25
C VAL A 35 3.90 -21.85 -2.04
N VAL A 36 5.03 -22.10 -1.37
CA VAL A 36 6.12 -21.15 -1.18
C VAL A 36 7.35 -21.75 -1.83
N LEU A 37 7.98 -21.03 -2.76
CA LEU A 37 9.10 -21.53 -3.56
C LEU A 37 10.32 -21.87 -2.69
N HIS A 38 10.55 -21.07 -1.66
CA HIS A 38 11.65 -21.25 -0.71
C HIS A 38 11.11 -21.58 0.69
N ALA A 39 10.42 -22.71 0.80
CA ALA A 39 9.68 -23.07 2.01
C ALA A 39 10.53 -23.17 3.29
N VAL A 40 11.82 -23.49 3.22
CA VAL A 40 12.68 -23.63 4.41
C VAL A 40 12.80 -22.32 5.18
N PRO A 41 13.23 -21.19 4.57
CA PRO A 41 13.23 -19.92 5.27
C PRO A 41 11.83 -19.28 5.36
N TYR A 42 10.99 -19.34 4.31
CA TYR A 42 9.82 -18.45 4.22
C TYR A 42 8.50 -19.04 4.70
N ARG A 43 8.42 -20.30 5.11
CA ARG A 43 7.15 -20.90 5.54
C ARG A 43 6.47 -20.12 6.68
N PRO A 44 7.15 -19.74 7.78
CA PRO A 44 6.48 -19.02 8.87
C PRO A 44 5.98 -17.64 8.41
N LEU A 45 6.76 -16.93 7.59
CA LEU A 45 6.35 -15.65 7.00
C LEU A 45 5.10 -15.79 6.10
N ALA A 46 5.08 -16.81 5.24
CA ALA A 46 3.93 -17.10 4.40
C ALA A 46 2.68 -17.42 5.23
N SER A 47 2.83 -18.23 6.28
CA SER A 47 1.74 -18.52 7.21
C SER A 47 1.18 -17.25 7.87
N ALA A 48 2.03 -16.30 8.26
CA ALA A 48 1.60 -15.05 8.88
C ALA A 48 0.66 -14.20 7.99
N THR A 49 0.79 -14.32 6.66
CA THR A 49 -0.07 -13.57 5.72
C THR A 49 -1.49 -14.12 5.58
N VAL A 50 -1.75 -15.33 6.08
CA VAL A 50 -3.06 -16.02 5.96
C VAL A 50 -3.63 -16.49 7.31
N ALA A 51 -2.84 -16.46 8.38
CA ALA A 51 -3.25 -16.86 9.73
C ALA A 51 -4.19 -15.84 10.40
N ALA A 52 -4.83 -16.26 11.50
CA ALA A 52 -5.63 -15.37 12.33
C ALA A 52 -4.75 -14.27 12.97
N PRO A 53 -5.26 -13.05 13.20
CA PRO A 53 -4.47 -11.92 13.70
C PRO A 53 -3.60 -12.24 14.93
N GLU A 54 -4.11 -13.05 15.84
CA GLU A 54 -3.50 -13.39 17.13
C GLU A 54 -2.27 -14.31 16.98
N GLU A 55 -2.18 -15.03 15.87
CA GLU A 55 -1.09 -15.98 15.58
C GLU A 55 0.06 -15.32 14.81
N LYS A 56 -0.20 -14.20 14.13
CA LYS A 56 0.75 -13.58 13.19
C LYS A 56 2.05 -13.17 13.85
N ALA A 57 2.00 -12.53 15.01
CA ALA A 57 3.20 -12.04 15.70
C ALA A 57 4.15 -13.19 16.05
N ALA A 58 3.62 -14.33 16.50
CA ALA A 58 4.41 -15.52 16.80
C ALA A 58 5.07 -16.11 15.54
N LEU A 59 4.36 -16.11 14.41
CA LEU A 59 4.89 -16.59 13.13
C LEU A 59 5.99 -15.68 12.56
N ILE A 60 5.85 -14.35 12.69
CA ILE A 60 6.92 -13.42 12.31
C ILE A 60 8.14 -13.61 13.21
N LYS A 61 7.92 -13.77 14.53
CA LYS A 61 9.01 -14.06 15.46
C LYS A 61 9.80 -15.32 15.08
N GLU A 62 9.09 -16.42 14.81
CA GLU A 62 9.70 -17.68 14.34
C GLU A 62 10.53 -17.45 13.07
N PHE A 63 9.99 -16.70 12.11
CA PHE A 63 10.67 -16.37 10.87
C PHE A 63 11.98 -15.61 11.10
N VAL A 64 11.94 -14.54 11.87
CA VAL A 64 13.10 -13.66 12.11
C VAL A 64 14.18 -14.40 12.91
N GLU A 65 13.80 -15.21 13.91
CA GLU A 65 14.73 -16.07 14.65
C GLU A 65 15.38 -17.16 13.77
N GLY A 66 14.62 -17.68 12.80
CA GLY A 66 15.08 -18.67 11.84
C GLY A 66 15.85 -18.12 10.64
N TRP A 67 15.79 -16.81 10.39
CA TRP A 67 16.22 -16.14 9.16
C TRP A 67 17.62 -16.56 8.70
N TYR A 68 18.64 -16.27 9.53
CA TYR A 68 20.03 -16.48 9.13
C TYR A 68 20.34 -17.95 8.84
N LYS A 69 19.83 -18.86 9.70
CA LYS A 69 19.98 -20.32 9.51
C LYS A 69 19.28 -20.79 8.23
N GLY A 70 18.10 -20.26 7.94
CA GLY A 70 17.33 -20.55 6.73
C GLY A 70 18.01 -20.07 5.45
N MET A 71 18.86 -19.05 5.55
CA MET A 71 19.60 -18.46 4.44
C MET A 71 20.93 -19.13 4.12
N LYS A 72 21.28 -20.23 4.80
CA LYS A 72 22.49 -21.03 4.50
C LYS A 72 22.73 -21.34 3.00
N PRO A 73 21.71 -21.61 2.17
CA PRO A 73 21.92 -21.87 0.74
C PRO A 73 22.30 -20.64 -0.11
N THR A 74 22.21 -19.42 0.44
CA THR A 74 22.50 -18.19 -0.30
C THR A 74 24.00 -17.94 -0.40
N TYR A 75 24.44 -17.32 -1.50
CA TYR A 75 25.87 -17.05 -1.76
C TYR A 75 26.49 -16.04 -0.78
N TRP A 76 25.67 -15.26 -0.08
CA TRP A 76 26.10 -14.21 0.86
C TRP A 76 26.15 -14.69 2.31
N HIS A 77 25.63 -15.89 2.59
CA HIS A 77 25.67 -16.46 3.92
C HIS A 77 27.12 -16.62 4.39
N GLY A 78 27.47 -16.03 5.52
CA GLY A 78 28.85 -15.98 6.04
C GLY A 78 29.71 -14.83 5.51
N ALA A 79 29.28 -14.08 4.49
CA ALA A 79 30.11 -13.00 3.91
C ALA A 79 30.48 -11.88 4.91
N HIS A 80 29.78 -11.77 6.04
CA HIS A 80 30.11 -10.84 7.13
C HIS A 80 31.48 -11.14 7.76
N THR A 81 31.98 -12.37 7.69
CA THR A 81 33.32 -12.73 8.17
C THR A 81 34.43 -12.07 7.35
N ASP A 82 34.12 -11.76 6.09
CA ASP A 82 35.05 -11.14 5.13
C ASP A 82 34.78 -9.62 4.98
N GLY A 83 34.03 -9.04 5.92
CA GLY A 83 33.72 -7.61 5.97
C GLY A 83 32.52 -7.17 5.12
N LEU A 84 31.78 -8.09 4.49
CA LEU A 84 30.60 -7.79 3.67
C LEU A 84 29.30 -8.04 4.43
N TYR A 85 28.58 -6.98 4.80
CA TYR A 85 27.32 -7.06 5.56
C TYR A 85 26.09 -6.77 4.68
N PHE A 86 25.88 -7.57 3.62
CA PHE A 86 24.67 -7.51 2.79
C PHE A 86 23.85 -8.80 2.91
N GLY A 87 22.51 -8.69 2.87
CA GLY A 87 21.59 -9.83 3.05
C GLY A 87 21.20 -10.15 4.50
N TYR A 88 21.75 -9.44 5.48
CA TYR A 88 21.52 -9.69 6.91
C TYR A 88 20.30 -8.94 7.49
N TRP A 89 19.59 -8.16 6.67
CA TRP A 89 18.36 -7.48 7.08
C TRP A 89 17.14 -8.23 6.55
N CYS A 90 16.23 -8.55 7.46
CA CYS A 90 15.00 -9.28 7.20
C CYS A 90 13.91 -8.32 6.70
N LEU A 91 14.11 -7.75 5.51
CA LEU A 91 13.25 -6.68 4.96
C LEU A 91 11.82 -7.17 4.70
N GLU A 92 11.67 -8.42 4.29
CA GLU A 92 10.35 -9.03 4.10
C GLU A 92 9.55 -9.17 5.40
N ALA A 93 10.19 -9.43 6.55
CA ALA A 93 9.49 -9.44 7.84
C ALA A 93 8.94 -8.06 8.19
N ALA A 94 9.73 -7.01 7.95
CA ALA A 94 9.31 -5.63 8.15
C ALA A 94 8.14 -5.26 7.23
N LEU A 95 8.22 -5.60 5.94
CA LEU A 95 7.15 -5.35 4.99
C LEU A 95 5.85 -6.04 5.40
N VAL A 96 5.89 -7.33 5.77
CA VAL A 96 4.70 -8.07 6.21
C VAL A 96 4.15 -7.50 7.53
N THR A 97 5.01 -7.09 8.46
CA THR A 97 4.58 -6.44 9.71
C THR A 97 3.74 -5.19 9.41
N VAL A 98 4.22 -4.33 8.52
CA VAL A 98 3.54 -3.08 8.15
C VAL A 98 2.24 -3.35 7.40
N LEU A 99 2.26 -4.22 6.38
CA LEU A 99 1.10 -4.45 5.52
C LEU A 99 -0.07 -5.14 6.24
N TRP A 100 0.21 -6.00 7.23
CA TRP A 100 -0.82 -6.71 8.00
C TRP A 100 -1.05 -6.12 9.40
N ASP A 101 -0.48 -4.95 9.70
CA ASP A 101 -0.62 -4.25 10.98
C ASP A 101 -0.34 -5.15 12.21
N ILE A 102 0.81 -5.85 12.17
CA ILE A 102 1.17 -6.83 13.20
C ILE A 102 1.90 -6.12 14.35
N ASP A 103 1.51 -6.39 15.60
CA ASP A 103 2.29 -5.97 16.77
C ASP A 103 3.65 -6.70 16.81
N ASP A 104 4.71 -5.94 16.65
CA ASP A 104 6.08 -6.41 16.58
C ASP A 104 6.81 -6.40 17.91
N SER A 105 6.15 -6.00 19.01
CA SER A 105 6.72 -5.91 20.36
C SER A 105 7.53 -7.16 20.77
N SER A 106 7.08 -8.36 20.38
CA SER A 106 7.68 -9.64 20.78
C SER A 106 8.97 -10.04 20.03
N TYR A 107 9.29 -9.37 18.92
CA TYR A 107 10.46 -9.67 18.06
C TYR A 107 11.23 -8.42 17.61
N ARG A 108 10.81 -7.23 18.06
CA ARG A 108 11.39 -5.94 17.67
C ARG A 108 12.89 -5.82 17.92
N ASP A 109 13.39 -6.46 18.98
CA ASP A 109 14.80 -6.39 19.38
C ASP A 109 15.70 -7.43 18.70
N ASN A 110 15.16 -8.19 17.74
CA ASN A 110 15.97 -9.12 16.97
C ASN A 110 16.97 -8.37 16.06
N LEU A 111 18.23 -8.79 16.08
CA LEU A 111 19.35 -8.15 15.38
C LEU A 111 19.10 -7.94 13.87
N VAL A 112 18.39 -8.86 13.21
CA VAL A 112 18.17 -8.79 11.76
C VAL A 112 16.88 -8.05 11.39
N TYR A 113 16.05 -7.69 12.37
CA TYR A 113 14.77 -7.03 12.15
C TYR A 113 14.94 -5.51 12.08
N PRO A 114 14.60 -4.85 10.95
CA PRO A 114 14.85 -3.43 10.79
C PRO A 114 13.73 -2.58 11.40
N LYS A 115 13.63 -2.58 12.74
CA LYS A 115 12.56 -1.89 13.49
C LYS A 115 12.39 -0.41 13.14
N ASP A 116 13.47 0.30 12.91
CA ASP A 116 13.44 1.73 12.62
C ASP A 116 12.77 2.02 11.26
N LEU A 117 12.89 1.10 10.28
CA LEU A 117 12.19 1.21 9.00
C LEU A 117 10.68 0.98 9.16
N VAL A 118 10.29 0.09 10.08
CA VAL A 118 8.87 -0.17 10.40
C VAL A 118 8.26 1.04 11.08
N ASP A 119 8.95 1.64 12.05
CA ASP A 119 8.52 2.89 12.68
C ASP A 119 8.36 4.02 11.67
N PHE A 120 9.36 4.19 10.82
CA PHE A 120 9.30 5.20 9.76
C PHE A 120 8.10 4.97 8.83
N ALA A 121 7.85 3.73 8.40
CA ALA A 121 6.73 3.42 7.52
C ALA A 121 5.38 3.70 8.19
N ARG A 122 5.20 3.32 9.46
CA ARG A 122 3.98 3.61 10.24
C ARG A 122 3.76 5.11 10.39
N GLN A 123 4.79 5.88 10.73
CA GLN A 123 4.71 7.33 10.83
C GLN A 123 4.27 7.98 9.52
N GLN A 124 4.76 7.50 8.38
CA GLN A 124 4.34 8.01 7.06
C GLN A 124 2.89 7.65 6.73
N GLN A 125 2.44 6.45 7.11
CA GLN A 125 1.04 6.06 6.95
C GLN A 125 0.11 6.90 7.82
N ASP A 126 0.50 7.18 9.07
CA ASP A 126 -0.27 8.02 9.98
C ASP A 126 -0.31 9.48 9.50
N ALA A 127 0.81 10.00 8.99
CA ALA A 127 0.86 11.33 8.38
C ALA A 127 -0.02 11.42 7.11
N GLY A 128 0.00 10.40 6.25
CA GLY A 128 -0.85 10.33 5.07
C GLY A 128 -2.34 10.20 5.41
N ARG A 129 -2.68 9.43 6.45
CA ARG A 129 -4.06 9.32 6.96
C ARG A 129 -4.54 10.64 7.58
N ALA A 130 -3.68 11.35 8.31
CA ALA A 130 -3.99 12.66 8.88
C ALA A 130 -4.23 13.73 7.79
N ASP A 131 -3.49 13.68 6.68
CA ASP A 131 -3.70 14.56 5.53
C ASP A 131 -4.99 14.22 4.75
N GLU A 132 -5.44 12.96 4.74
CA GLU A 132 -6.72 12.57 4.17
C GLU A 132 -7.95 12.94 5.02
N THR A 133 -7.81 13.08 6.35
CA THR A 133 -8.98 13.10 7.24
C THR A 133 -9.56 14.45 7.65
N ASP A 134 -8.88 15.60 7.50
CA ASP A 134 -9.31 16.75 8.32
C ASP A 134 -9.93 17.98 7.64
N LYS A 135 -10.05 18.04 6.30
CA LYS A 135 -10.77 19.17 5.65
C LYS A 135 -11.61 18.73 4.45
N PRO A 136 -12.92 19.02 4.41
CA PRO A 136 -13.76 18.66 3.28
C PRO A 136 -13.28 19.38 2.02
N HIS A 137 -13.31 18.69 0.87
CA HIS A 137 -13.07 19.32 -0.42
C HIS A 137 -14.10 20.43 -0.67
N ILE A 138 -13.67 21.52 -1.31
CA ILE A 138 -14.63 22.50 -1.85
C ILE A 138 -15.46 21.76 -2.91
N SER A 139 -16.78 21.82 -2.74
CA SER A 139 -17.72 21.04 -3.55
C SER A 139 -18.89 21.88 -4.04
N SER A 140 -19.45 21.52 -5.20
CA SER A 140 -20.64 22.12 -5.77
C SER A 140 -21.53 21.05 -6.41
N LYS A 141 -22.83 21.29 -6.43
CA LYS A 141 -23.83 20.36 -6.99
C LYS A 141 -24.06 20.63 -8.46
N THR A 142 -24.54 19.62 -9.18
CA THR A 142 -25.12 19.80 -10.51
C THR A 142 -26.13 20.96 -10.54
N GLY A 143 -25.99 21.85 -11.51
CA GLY A 143 -26.82 23.06 -11.67
C GLY A 143 -26.27 24.30 -10.98
N GLU A 144 -25.32 24.17 -10.05
CA GLU A 144 -24.64 25.32 -9.44
C GLU A 144 -23.54 25.88 -10.36
N ARG A 145 -23.19 27.14 -10.14
CA ARG A 145 -22.08 27.80 -10.86
C ARG A 145 -20.75 27.45 -10.20
N CYS A 146 -19.75 27.20 -11.03
CA CYS A 146 -18.38 26.91 -10.65
C CYS A 146 -17.77 28.11 -9.91
N PRO A 147 -17.38 27.96 -8.64
CA PRO A 147 -16.82 29.07 -7.86
C PRO A 147 -15.37 29.41 -8.25
N HIS A 148 -14.63 28.44 -8.81
CA HIS A 148 -13.21 28.59 -9.15
C HIS A 148 -12.87 27.82 -10.41
N SER A 149 -12.18 28.45 -11.36
CA SER A 149 -11.62 27.76 -12.52
C SER A 149 -10.63 26.68 -12.08
N GLY A 150 -10.73 25.49 -12.67
CA GLY A 150 -9.92 24.36 -12.23
C GLY A 150 -10.35 23.01 -12.76
N ARG A 151 -9.65 21.97 -12.30
CA ARG A 151 -10.02 20.58 -12.53
C ARG A 151 -10.93 20.11 -11.40
N TRP A 152 -12.10 19.62 -11.76
CA TRP A 152 -13.11 19.09 -10.85
C TRP A 152 -13.40 17.62 -11.18
N GLY A 153 -13.80 16.86 -10.16
CA GLY A 153 -14.15 15.46 -10.34
C GLY A 153 -15.34 15.02 -9.51
N VAL A 154 -15.93 13.90 -9.90
CA VAL A 154 -17.01 13.24 -9.16
C VAL A 154 -16.41 12.05 -8.42
N LEU A 155 -16.52 12.03 -7.10
CA LEU A 155 -15.92 11.00 -6.26
C LEU A 155 -16.75 9.71 -6.29
N GLU A 156 -16.14 8.63 -6.78
CA GLU A 156 -16.72 7.29 -6.77
C GLU A 156 -16.56 6.64 -5.38
N SER A 157 -15.34 6.71 -4.84
CA SER A 157 -14.94 6.24 -3.52
C SER A 157 -13.69 7.02 -3.06
N PRO A 158 -13.24 6.93 -1.80
CA PRO A 158 -12.01 7.60 -1.37
C PRO A 158 -10.85 7.29 -2.33
N GLY A 159 -10.26 8.32 -2.93
CA GLY A 159 -9.14 8.18 -3.88
C GLY A 159 -9.49 7.74 -5.31
N ALA A 160 -10.76 7.48 -5.66
CA ALA A 160 -11.18 7.11 -7.01
C ALA A 160 -12.26 8.07 -7.57
N PHE A 161 -12.02 8.62 -8.76
CA PHE A 161 -12.92 9.56 -9.43
C PHE A 161 -13.60 8.90 -10.63
N ALA A 162 -14.94 8.93 -10.65
CA ALA A 162 -15.74 8.38 -11.75
C ALA A 162 -15.61 9.23 -13.02
N GLN A 163 -15.43 10.53 -12.86
CA GLN A 163 -15.30 11.47 -13.96
C GLN A 163 -14.54 12.72 -13.52
N GLU A 164 -13.69 13.25 -14.42
CA GLU A 164 -12.99 14.52 -14.24
C GLU A 164 -13.25 15.46 -15.41
N ARG A 165 -13.39 16.75 -15.14
CA ARG A 165 -13.56 17.81 -16.14
C ARG A 165 -12.89 19.11 -15.69
N ILE A 166 -12.50 19.93 -16.65
CA ILE A 166 -12.04 21.30 -16.40
C ILE A 166 -13.24 22.24 -16.54
N PHE A 167 -13.44 23.10 -15.55
CA PHE A 167 -14.46 24.14 -15.54
C PHE A 167 -13.82 25.50 -15.36
N LYS A 168 -14.42 26.53 -15.94
CA LYS A 168 -14.11 27.93 -15.66
C LYS A 168 -15.06 28.48 -14.63
N GLU A 169 -14.62 29.48 -13.89
CA GLU A 169 -15.46 30.23 -12.95
C GLU A 169 -16.73 30.73 -13.66
N GLY A 170 -17.88 30.48 -13.04
CA GLY A 170 -19.20 30.81 -13.58
C GLY A 170 -19.86 29.74 -14.44
N ASP A 171 -19.12 28.72 -14.90
CA ASP A 171 -19.68 27.57 -15.64
C ASP A 171 -20.70 26.80 -14.81
N VAL A 172 -21.73 26.24 -15.43
CA VAL A 172 -22.74 25.44 -14.71
C VAL A 172 -22.33 23.97 -14.70
N PHE A 173 -22.30 23.37 -13.51
CA PHE A 173 -21.97 21.95 -13.38
C PHE A 173 -23.04 21.06 -14.01
N PRO A 174 -22.70 20.17 -14.94
CA PRO A 174 -23.65 19.27 -15.56
C PRO A 174 -24.00 18.09 -14.63
N PRO A 175 -25.07 17.34 -14.95
CA PRO A 175 -25.23 15.97 -14.49
C PRO A 175 -24.02 15.13 -14.90
N ALA A 176 -23.73 14.08 -14.15
CA ALA A 176 -22.69 13.12 -14.49
C ALA A 176 -23.01 11.74 -13.94
N ILE A 177 -22.13 10.78 -14.21
CA ILE A 177 -22.27 9.41 -13.71
C ILE A 177 -21.98 9.42 -12.21
N GLY A 178 -23.00 9.10 -11.42
CA GLY A 178 -22.90 8.96 -9.97
C GLY A 178 -22.32 7.61 -9.56
N ARG A 179 -22.23 7.37 -8.25
CA ARG A 179 -21.73 6.11 -7.67
C ARG A 179 -22.55 4.88 -8.06
N ASP A 180 -23.80 5.07 -8.45
CA ASP A 180 -24.71 4.03 -8.92
C ASP A 180 -24.49 3.66 -10.40
N GLY A 181 -23.51 4.28 -11.06
CA GLY A 181 -23.20 4.07 -12.47
C GLY A 181 -24.24 4.70 -13.41
N LYS A 182 -25.17 5.50 -12.89
CA LYS A 182 -26.22 6.16 -13.68
C LYS A 182 -25.95 7.64 -13.80
N GLU A 183 -26.35 8.21 -14.93
CA GLU A 183 -26.29 9.65 -15.13
C GLU A 183 -27.37 10.35 -14.31
N GLY A 184 -26.97 11.34 -13.51
CA GLY A 184 -27.87 12.05 -12.62
C GLY A 184 -27.20 13.24 -11.93
N PRO A 185 -27.90 13.87 -10.97
CA PRO A 185 -27.32 14.93 -10.16
C PRO A 185 -26.19 14.39 -9.29
N VAL A 186 -25.03 15.04 -9.35
CA VAL A 186 -23.82 14.65 -8.62
C VAL A 186 -23.25 15.82 -7.82
N THR A 187 -22.29 15.51 -6.95
CA THR A 187 -21.45 16.51 -6.31
C THR A 187 -20.08 16.50 -6.98
N TRP A 188 -19.70 17.64 -7.53
CA TRP A 188 -18.38 17.90 -8.07
C TRP A 188 -17.48 18.43 -6.94
N ILE A 189 -16.27 17.88 -6.84
CA ILE A 189 -15.25 18.34 -5.90
C ILE A 189 -14.06 18.89 -6.67
N VAL A 190 -13.49 19.99 -6.19
CA VAL A 190 -12.32 20.58 -6.83
C VAL A 190 -11.08 19.73 -6.52
N LEU A 191 -10.35 19.37 -7.58
CA LEU A 191 -9.12 18.58 -7.52
C LEU A 191 -7.89 19.47 -7.68
N MET A 192 -8.03 20.58 -8.42
CA MET A 192 -6.99 21.58 -8.66
C MET A 192 -7.66 22.89 -9.03
N ARG A 193 -7.17 24.02 -8.51
CA ARG A 193 -7.59 25.35 -8.96
C ARG A 193 -6.51 25.97 -9.85
N GLU A 194 -6.92 26.69 -10.89
CA GLU A 194 -6.01 27.40 -11.78
C GLU A 194 -5.28 28.55 -11.08
N ASP A 195 -5.90 29.16 -10.06
CA ASP A 195 -5.32 30.23 -9.25
C ASP A 195 -4.31 29.75 -8.20
N GLY A 196 -4.08 28.43 -8.09
CA GLY A 196 -3.19 27.82 -7.11
C GLY A 196 -3.71 27.86 -5.68
N GLY A 197 -4.97 28.24 -5.46
CA GLY A 197 -5.60 28.28 -4.13
C GLY A 197 -5.90 26.89 -3.56
N PRO A 198 -6.32 26.81 -2.28
CA PRO A 198 -6.63 25.54 -1.63
C PRO A 198 -7.86 24.88 -2.27
N THR A 199 -7.82 23.55 -2.35
CA THR A 199 -8.90 22.70 -2.88
C THR A 199 -9.82 22.15 -1.79
N ARG A 200 -9.52 22.44 -0.53
CA ARG A 200 -10.26 22.05 0.66
C ARG A 200 -10.68 23.30 1.43
N VAL A 201 -11.82 23.20 2.12
CA VAL A 201 -12.31 24.28 2.99
C VAL A 201 -11.32 24.48 4.13
N GLU A 202 -10.94 25.72 4.44
CA GLU A 202 -10.02 26.04 5.54
C GLU A 202 -10.53 25.60 6.92
#